data_AF-A0AAN8BLN7-F1
#
_entry.id   AF-A0AAN8BLN7-F1
#
_cell.length_a   1.000
_cell.length_b   1.000
_cell.length_c   1.000
_cell.angle_alpha   90.00
_cell.angle_beta   90.00
_cell.angle_gamma   90.00
#
_symmetry.space_group_name_H-M   'P 1'
#
loop_
_entity.id
_entity.type
_entity.pdbx_description
1 polymer ?
#
loop_
_entity_poly.entity_id
_entity_poly.type
_entity_poly.pdbx_seq_one_letter_code
_entity_poly.pdbx_strand_id
1 'polypeptide(L)'
;MQPPPRKVRVTQELKHTHAEQMSRLQIKHQTECDLLEDLRTFSQKRSTVERDYAQALQKLANQYLKKEWPESLTEDQTDQRNMYCVWRAYLEGTVQVTQSRISACDNYKVQVADPAKTVRLQKEQQLRKCIDQLTVVQAELQDSVKELTKSRKKYQEAETMAQAVREKAELDAKSRLSLFQSRSSLQRATVKLKAKRSECNSKATHARNDYILMLAAANAHQQRYYNTDLMDCIKVLDGRIYEQVKDYLVSLCQTELESYQAVHNTFNQLLNSSNGVLQEFHQQLFVEKNLMFQQAPDFMFQPSDTDTVLELQKDSGTTEEQSLDKEARKWASRVAREYKSIIHTQRAMEGYGTQESSEQNNTELETKMEVARQSLRRAETVKVKAEARLELLRQAGVAVETWLKSAMNQVMEELENERWNNLNTHDPSLSGTADLEREDEEEMEDSGEVLDDSSSSPSSTLKNYPLTCKVLYSYKSSQPDELTIEEQEILEVIDDGDMEDWVKVR
;
A
#
# COMPACT_ATOMS: atom_id res chain seq x y z
N MET A 1 34.28 64.72 34.40
CA MET A 1 34.16 63.70 35.46
C MET A 1 32.77 63.10 35.39
N GLN A 2 32.65 61.80 35.09
CA GLN A 2 31.36 61.10 35.28
C GLN A 2 31.05 61.08 36.79
N PRO A 3 29.79 61.36 37.21
CA PRO A 3 29.41 61.16 38.59
C PRO A 3 29.61 59.68 38.95
N PRO A 4 30.08 59.36 40.16
CA PRO A 4 30.27 57.97 40.59
C PRO A 4 28.94 57.22 40.43
N PRO A 5 28.96 55.94 39.99
CA PRO A 5 27.74 55.17 39.79
C PRO A 5 26.91 55.23 41.06
N ARG A 6 25.67 55.71 40.94
CA ARG A 6 24.73 55.80 42.06
C ARG A 6 24.61 54.39 42.63
N LYS A 7 25.11 54.16 43.84
CA LYS A 7 24.93 52.90 44.58
C LYS A 7 23.42 52.67 44.71
N VAL A 8 22.87 51.79 43.87
CA VAL A 8 21.45 51.45 43.89
C VAL A 8 21.15 50.84 45.26
N ARG A 9 20.00 51.21 45.84
CA ARG A 9 19.64 50.66 47.15
C ARG A 9 19.30 49.20 46.98
N VAL A 10 19.79 48.32 47.85
CA VAL A 10 19.52 46.87 47.85
C VAL A 10 18.01 46.56 47.75
N THR A 11 17.16 47.38 48.38
CA THR A 11 15.69 47.26 48.27
C THR A 11 15.15 47.53 46.86
N GLN A 12 15.80 48.39 46.07
CA GLN A 12 15.40 48.67 44.68
C GLN A 12 15.86 47.53 43.76
N GLU A 13 17.07 47.01 43.94
CA GLU A 13 17.57 45.84 43.21
C GLU A 13 16.66 44.63 43.44
N LEU A 14 16.30 44.34 44.69
CA LEU A 14 15.38 43.25 45.02
C LEU A 14 14.02 43.40 44.34
N LYS A 15 13.42 44.60 44.37
CA LYS A 15 12.15 44.87 43.70
C LYS A 15 12.23 44.69 42.18
N HIS A 16 13.36 45.09 41.58
CA HIS A 16 13.60 44.89 40.15
C HIS A 16 13.70 43.39 39.82
N THR A 17 14.45 42.61 40.61
CA THR A 17 14.53 41.15 40.45
C THR A 17 13.16 40.49 40.60
N HIS A 18 12.36 40.91 41.58
CA HIS A 18 11.01 40.39 41.79
C HIS A 18 10.07 40.67 40.61
N ALA A 19 10.13 41.87 40.03
CA ALA A 19 9.37 42.22 38.83
C ALA A 19 9.80 41.38 37.62
N GLU A 20 11.11 41.15 37.46
CA GLU A 20 11.63 40.28 36.39
C GLU A 20 11.18 38.83 36.58
N GLN A 21 11.20 38.29 37.80
CA GLN A 21 10.66 36.96 38.10
C GLN A 21 9.19 36.83 37.71
N MET A 22 8.38 37.85 37.99
CA MET A 22 6.97 37.90 37.59
C MET A 22 6.81 37.85 36.06
N SER A 23 7.57 38.67 35.34
CA SER A 23 7.60 38.70 33.87
C SER A 23 8.00 37.34 33.29
N ARG A 24 9.02 36.69 33.85
CA ARG A 24 9.48 35.37 33.38
C ARG A 24 8.43 34.28 33.58
N LEU A 25 7.67 34.30 34.66
CA LEU A 25 6.57 33.37 34.89
C LEU A 25 5.40 33.59 33.91
N GLN A 26 5.09 34.85 33.58
CA GLN A 26 4.10 35.17 32.55
C GLN A 26 4.53 34.68 31.17
N ILE A 27 5.81 34.86 30.81
CA ILE A 27 6.35 34.34 29.55
C ILE A 27 6.26 32.81 29.51
N LYS A 28 6.66 32.12 30.59
CA LYS A 28 6.54 30.66 30.69
C LYS A 28 5.09 30.19 30.50
N HIS A 29 4.14 30.82 31.19
CA HIS A 29 2.71 30.56 31.00
C HIS A 29 2.27 30.71 29.54
N GLN A 30 2.64 31.83 28.91
CA GLN A 30 2.26 32.10 27.52
C GLN A 30 2.82 31.03 26.58
N THR A 31 4.10 30.67 26.70
CA THR A 31 4.72 29.62 25.87
C THR A 31 4.02 28.27 26.01
N GLU A 32 3.59 27.90 27.22
CA GLU A 32 2.83 26.67 27.45
C GLU A 32 1.41 26.73 26.88
N CYS A 33 0.75 27.87 26.98
CA CYS A 33 -0.56 28.10 26.35
C CYS A 33 -0.49 28.05 24.82
N ASP A 34 0.59 28.59 24.23
CA ASP A 34 0.85 28.54 22.80
C ASP A 34 1.05 27.09 22.33
N LEU A 35 1.85 26.30 23.05
CA LEU A 35 2.02 24.87 22.77
C LEU A 35 0.69 24.09 22.81
N LEU A 36 -0.17 24.37 23.81
CA LEU A 36 -1.49 23.73 23.89
C LEU A 36 -2.40 24.12 22.72
N GLU A 37 -2.31 25.36 22.25
CA GLU A 37 -3.06 25.81 21.07
C GLU A 37 -2.51 25.20 19.77
N ASP A 38 -1.19 25.04 19.65
CA ASP A 38 -0.56 24.36 18.53
C ASP A 38 -1.01 22.88 18.46
N LEU A 39 -0.93 22.16 19.59
CA LEU A 39 -1.42 20.78 19.68
C LEU A 39 -2.90 20.66 19.29
N ARG A 40 -3.73 21.60 19.78
CA ARG A 40 -5.16 21.64 19.46
C ARG A 40 -5.39 21.86 17.96
N THR A 41 -4.80 22.90 17.40
CA THR A 41 -5.03 23.31 16.01
C THR A 41 -4.45 22.30 15.03
N PHE A 42 -3.27 21.75 15.29
CA PHE A 42 -2.68 20.68 14.51
C PHE A 42 -3.58 19.43 14.49
N SER A 43 -4.06 18.99 15.66
CA SER A 43 -4.91 17.79 15.76
C SER A 43 -6.24 17.97 15.01
N GLN A 44 -6.84 19.16 15.07
CA GLN A 44 -8.04 19.48 14.30
C GLN A 44 -7.78 19.46 12.79
N LYS A 45 -6.69 20.09 12.33
CA LYS A 45 -6.31 20.08 10.92
C LYS A 45 -6.00 18.68 10.41
N ARG A 46 -5.27 17.88 11.20
CA ARG A 46 -4.99 16.47 10.89
C ARG A 46 -6.28 15.66 10.71
N SER A 47 -7.23 15.81 11.65
CA SER A 47 -8.55 15.15 11.57
C SER A 47 -9.30 15.50 10.29
N THR A 48 -9.27 16.78 9.86
CA THR A 48 -9.90 17.20 8.61
C THR A 48 -9.21 16.57 7.40
N VAL A 49 -7.88 16.67 7.29
CA VAL A 49 -7.12 16.13 6.15
C VAL A 49 -7.35 14.61 6.02
N GLU A 50 -7.28 13.88 7.12
CA GLU A 50 -7.48 12.43 7.12
C GLU A 50 -8.92 12.05 6.72
N ARG A 51 -9.91 12.82 7.19
CA ARG A 51 -11.31 12.63 6.83
C ARG A 51 -11.55 12.88 5.34
N ASP A 52 -10.99 13.95 4.79
CA ASP A 52 -11.11 14.29 3.37
C ASP A 52 -10.51 13.19 2.48
N TYR A 53 -9.32 12.69 2.85
CA TYR A 53 -8.67 11.56 2.19
C TYR A 53 -9.54 10.30 2.22
N ALA A 54 -10.00 9.91 3.41
CA ALA A 54 -10.81 8.71 3.58
C ALA A 54 -12.15 8.81 2.84
N GLN A 55 -12.82 9.96 2.86
CA GLN A 55 -14.06 10.19 2.12
C GLN A 55 -13.87 10.16 0.60
N ALA A 56 -12.76 10.71 0.09
CA ALA A 56 -12.44 10.65 -1.33
C ALA A 56 -12.27 9.21 -1.82
N LEU A 57 -11.51 8.39 -1.08
CA LEU A 57 -11.33 6.97 -1.37
C LEU A 57 -12.63 6.18 -1.22
N GLN A 58 -13.41 6.44 -0.17
CA GLN A 58 -14.69 5.77 0.06
C GLN A 58 -15.67 6.07 -1.08
N LYS A 59 -15.71 7.31 -1.57
CA LYS A 59 -16.53 7.71 -2.72
C LYS A 59 -16.09 6.99 -4.00
N LEU A 60 -14.78 6.89 -4.24
CA LEU A 60 -14.23 6.16 -5.37
C LEU A 60 -14.64 4.68 -5.35
N ALA A 61 -14.41 3.99 -4.23
CA ALA A 61 -14.77 2.58 -4.10
C ALA A 61 -16.28 2.34 -4.29
N ASN A 62 -17.11 3.18 -3.67
CA ASN A 62 -18.57 3.11 -3.82
C ASN A 62 -19.06 3.36 -5.26
N GLN A 63 -18.33 4.15 -6.06
CA GLN A 63 -18.68 4.36 -7.47
C GLN A 63 -18.56 3.06 -8.27
N TYR A 64 -17.55 2.24 -8.00
CA TYR A 64 -17.35 0.96 -8.69
C TYR A 64 -18.26 -0.13 -8.13
N LEU A 65 -18.56 -0.12 -6.83
CA LEU A 65 -19.51 -1.06 -6.22
C LEU A 65 -20.93 -0.93 -6.77
N LYS A 66 -21.34 0.27 -7.19
CA LYS A 66 -22.65 0.55 -7.80
C LYS A 66 -22.79 0.10 -9.26
N LYS A 67 -21.71 -0.33 -9.91
CA LYS A 67 -21.79 -0.83 -11.29
C LYS A 67 -22.57 -2.14 -11.33
N GLU A 68 -23.13 -2.46 -12.48
CA GLU A 68 -23.71 -3.78 -12.72
C GLU A 68 -22.59 -4.83 -12.72
N TRP A 69 -22.89 -5.96 -12.11
CA TRP A 69 -21.96 -7.06 -11.91
C TRP A 69 -22.48 -8.31 -12.63
N PRO A 70 -21.61 -9.20 -13.12
CA PRO A 70 -22.05 -10.44 -13.77
C PRO A 70 -22.99 -11.27 -12.88
N GLU A 71 -24.04 -11.85 -13.47
CA GLU A 71 -25.05 -12.66 -12.76
C GLU A 71 -24.43 -13.87 -12.01
N SER A 72 -23.23 -14.32 -12.39
CA SER A 72 -22.43 -15.36 -11.71
C SER A 72 -22.09 -15.08 -10.25
N LEU A 73 -22.28 -13.86 -9.77
CA LEU A 73 -21.95 -13.47 -8.40
C LEU A 73 -23.07 -13.74 -7.40
N THR A 74 -24.22 -14.25 -7.86
CA THR A 74 -25.44 -14.30 -7.06
C THR A 74 -25.50 -15.49 -6.09
N GLU A 75 -24.78 -16.58 -6.34
CA GLU A 75 -24.87 -17.81 -5.54
C GLU A 75 -23.83 -17.91 -4.41
N ASP A 76 -22.59 -17.42 -4.60
CA ASP A 76 -21.56 -17.47 -3.55
C ASP A 76 -20.59 -16.28 -3.61
N GLN A 77 -20.96 -15.17 -2.94
CA GLN A 77 -20.24 -13.89 -2.96
C GLN A 77 -18.83 -13.94 -2.34
N THR A 78 -18.44 -15.07 -1.74
CA THR A 78 -17.17 -15.25 -1.03
C THR A 78 -16.19 -16.20 -1.70
N ASP A 79 -16.48 -16.71 -2.91
CA ASP A 79 -15.55 -17.61 -3.59
C ASP A 79 -14.30 -16.88 -4.08
N GLN A 80 -13.19 -17.11 -3.38
CA GLN A 80 -11.89 -16.49 -3.65
C GLN A 80 -11.29 -16.94 -5.00
N ARG A 81 -11.82 -18.02 -5.60
CA ARG A 81 -11.44 -18.48 -6.95
C ARG A 81 -11.99 -17.57 -8.04
N ASN A 82 -13.09 -16.88 -7.76
CA ASN A 82 -13.76 -16.00 -8.70
C ASN A 82 -13.15 -14.58 -8.66
N MET A 83 -12.58 -14.13 -9.79
CA MET A 83 -11.91 -12.83 -9.90
C MET A 83 -12.86 -11.64 -9.65
N TYR A 84 -14.15 -11.79 -9.97
CA TYR A 84 -15.14 -10.76 -9.73
C TYR A 84 -15.52 -10.65 -8.25
N CYS A 85 -15.61 -11.78 -7.53
CA CYS A 85 -15.82 -11.79 -6.07
C CYS A 85 -14.64 -11.11 -5.37
N VAL A 86 -13.41 -11.46 -5.74
CA VAL A 86 -12.19 -10.85 -5.18
C VAL A 86 -12.11 -9.36 -5.47
N TRP A 87 -12.41 -8.92 -6.70
CA TRP A 87 -12.43 -7.48 -7.03
C TRP A 87 -13.47 -6.72 -6.19
N ARG A 88 -14.67 -7.29 -6.04
CA ARG A 88 -15.71 -6.72 -5.18
C ARG A 88 -15.25 -6.65 -3.72
N ALA A 89 -14.69 -7.72 -3.18
CA ALA A 89 -14.16 -7.77 -1.82
C ALA A 89 -13.06 -6.71 -1.59
N TYR A 90 -12.20 -6.47 -2.59
CA TYR A 90 -11.19 -5.41 -2.53
C TYR A 90 -11.81 -4.01 -2.39
N LEU A 91 -12.86 -3.72 -3.17
CA LEU A 91 -13.60 -2.46 -3.08
C LEU A 91 -14.30 -2.32 -1.71
N GLU A 92 -14.95 -3.38 -1.23
CA GLU A 92 -15.62 -3.42 0.06
C GLU A 92 -14.62 -3.23 1.22
N GLY A 93 -13.46 -3.89 1.17
CA GLY A 93 -12.38 -3.69 2.15
C GLY A 93 -11.80 -2.28 2.11
N THR A 94 -11.75 -1.64 0.93
CA THR A 94 -11.40 -0.21 0.82
C THR A 94 -12.44 0.67 1.52
N VAL A 95 -13.73 0.39 1.36
CA VAL A 95 -14.82 1.09 2.07
C VAL A 95 -14.72 0.86 3.58
N GLN A 96 -14.43 -0.36 4.02
CA GLN A 96 -14.25 -0.71 5.43
C GLN A 96 -13.09 0.06 6.06
N VAL A 97 -11.91 0.06 5.43
CA VAL A 97 -10.72 0.76 5.93
C VAL A 97 -10.96 2.28 5.99
N THR A 98 -11.55 2.85 4.95
CA THR A 98 -11.86 4.29 4.92
C THR A 98 -12.89 4.67 5.99
N GLN A 99 -13.91 3.83 6.23
CA GLN A 99 -14.87 4.04 7.31
C GLN A 99 -14.21 3.95 8.70
N SER A 100 -13.29 3.00 8.89
CA SER A 100 -12.50 2.89 10.12
C SER A 100 -11.66 4.15 10.36
N ARG A 101 -11.00 4.67 9.30
CA ARG A 101 -10.22 5.92 9.37
C ARG A 101 -11.10 7.12 9.73
N ILE A 102 -12.27 7.28 9.09
CA ILE A 102 -13.22 8.36 9.39
C ILE A 102 -13.64 8.31 10.87
N SER A 103 -13.89 7.12 11.40
CA SER A 103 -14.28 6.93 12.81
C SER A 103 -13.12 7.27 13.75
N ALA A 104 -11.90 6.90 13.40
CA ALA A 104 -10.69 7.23 14.16
C ALA A 104 -10.36 8.74 14.13
N CYS A 105 -10.78 9.49 13.11
CA CYS A 105 -10.54 10.94 13.04
C CYS A 105 -11.12 11.71 14.23
N ASP A 106 -12.16 11.19 14.88
CA ASP A 106 -12.77 11.81 16.05
C ASP A 106 -11.86 11.72 17.29
N ASN A 107 -10.95 10.73 17.35
CA ASN A 107 -9.98 10.61 18.44
C ASN A 107 -9.04 11.82 18.51
N TYR A 108 -8.61 12.38 17.38
CA TYR A 108 -7.82 13.63 17.36
C TYR A 108 -8.52 14.79 18.06
N LYS A 109 -9.84 14.84 17.96
CA LYS A 109 -10.63 15.89 18.59
C LYS A 109 -10.86 15.58 20.07
N VAL A 110 -11.39 14.38 20.36
CA VAL A 110 -11.86 13.98 21.69
C VAL A 110 -10.71 13.75 22.67
N GLN A 111 -9.61 13.15 22.21
CA GLN A 111 -8.48 12.78 23.09
C GLN A 111 -7.43 13.89 23.18
N VAL A 112 -7.36 14.81 22.21
CA VAL A 112 -6.30 15.83 22.14
C VAL A 112 -6.87 17.24 22.08
N ALA A 113 -7.62 17.60 21.04
CA ALA A 113 -7.99 18.99 20.82
C ALA A 113 -8.88 19.58 21.93
N ASP A 114 -9.93 18.88 22.34
CA ASP A 114 -10.87 19.35 23.37
C ASP A 114 -10.23 19.34 24.78
N PRO A 115 -9.46 18.30 25.17
CA PRO A 115 -8.66 18.32 26.40
C PRO A 115 -7.62 19.45 26.42
N ALA A 116 -6.86 19.66 25.35
CA ALA A 116 -5.86 20.72 25.27
C ALA A 116 -6.48 22.12 25.46
N LYS A 117 -7.65 22.36 24.84
CA LYS A 117 -8.44 23.59 25.06
C LYS A 117 -8.81 23.77 26.53
N THR A 118 -9.23 22.70 27.20
CA THR A 118 -9.63 22.71 28.60
C THR A 118 -8.45 22.99 29.53
N VAL A 119 -7.31 22.33 29.29
CA VAL A 119 -6.07 22.55 30.05
C VAL A 119 -5.56 23.97 29.90
N ARG A 120 -5.65 24.55 28.70
CA ARG A 120 -5.27 25.96 28.50
C ARG A 120 -6.10 26.91 29.35
N LEU A 121 -7.41 26.66 29.49
CA LEU A 121 -8.26 27.46 30.39
C LEU A 121 -7.87 27.27 31.87
N GLN A 122 -7.47 26.05 32.26
CA GLN A 122 -6.99 25.78 33.62
C GLN A 122 -5.65 26.48 33.91
N LYS A 123 -4.77 26.60 32.90
CA LYS A 123 -3.50 27.34 33.01
C LYS A 123 -3.71 28.80 33.41
N GLU A 124 -4.73 29.47 32.87
CA GLU A 124 -5.06 30.85 33.26
C GLU A 124 -5.36 30.97 34.77
N GLN A 125 -6.03 29.96 35.34
CA GLN A 125 -6.31 29.91 36.76
C GLN A 125 -5.05 29.58 37.58
N GLN A 126 -4.17 28.72 37.06
CA GLN A 126 -2.88 28.39 37.69
C GLN A 126 -1.94 29.61 37.74
N LEU A 127 -1.87 30.38 36.65
CA LEU A 127 -1.12 31.64 36.61
C LEU A 127 -1.65 32.57 37.69
N ARG A 128 -2.96 32.83 37.75
CA ARG A 128 -3.51 33.72 38.76
C ARG A 128 -3.14 33.32 40.19
N LYS A 129 -3.27 32.02 40.52
CA LYS A 129 -2.86 31.50 41.84
C LYS A 129 -1.36 31.67 42.11
N CYS A 130 -0.52 31.40 41.11
CA CYS A 130 0.93 31.57 41.20
C CYS A 130 1.29 33.04 41.47
N ILE A 131 0.71 33.99 40.72
CA ILE A 131 0.95 35.43 40.88
C ILE A 131 0.48 35.92 42.26
N ASP A 132 -0.71 35.49 42.70
CA ASP A 132 -1.27 35.87 44.00
C ASP A 132 -0.36 35.39 45.15
N GLN A 133 0.12 34.14 45.10
CA GLN A 133 1.05 33.59 46.08
C GLN A 133 2.42 34.28 46.03
N LEU A 134 2.99 34.44 44.84
CA LEU A 134 4.30 35.04 44.65
C LEU A 134 4.33 36.49 45.17
N THR A 135 3.26 37.24 44.94
CA THR A 135 3.13 38.62 45.42
C THR A 135 3.22 38.68 46.95
N VAL A 136 2.59 37.75 47.66
CA VAL A 136 2.64 37.69 49.14
C VAL A 136 4.05 37.38 49.62
N VAL A 137 4.66 36.29 49.15
CA VAL A 137 6.00 35.88 49.63
C VAL A 137 7.09 36.89 49.25
N GLN A 138 6.97 37.55 48.10
CA GLN A 138 7.86 38.64 47.71
C GLN A 138 7.69 39.88 48.60
N ALA A 139 6.48 40.18 49.07
CA ALA A 139 6.25 41.29 50.01
C ALA A 139 6.88 41.00 51.37
N GLU A 140 6.72 39.79 51.89
CA GLU A 140 7.32 39.35 53.17
C GLU A 140 8.86 39.43 53.15
N LEU A 141 9.49 39.01 52.04
CA LEU A 141 10.94 39.14 51.87
C LEU A 141 11.37 40.61 51.77
N GLN A 142 10.61 41.44 51.04
CA GLN A 142 10.88 42.87 50.94
C GLN A 142 10.82 43.57 52.30
N ASP A 143 9.87 43.21 53.16
CA ASP A 143 9.77 43.74 54.51
C ASP A 143 10.97 43.30 55.37
N SER A 144 11.44 42.07 55.23
CA SER A 144 12.66 41.59 55.91
C SER A 144 13.90 42.40 55.50
N VAL A 145 14.06 42.69 54.20
CA VAL A 145 15.18 43.50 53.68
C VAL A 145 15.04 44.99 54.06
N LYS A 146 13.80 45.48 54.23
CA LYS A 146 13.53 46.82 54.75
C LYS A 146 13.97 46.96 56.21
N GLU A 147 13.67 45.98 57.06
CA GLU A 147 14.16 45.96 58.45
C GLU A 147 15.68 45.84 58.53
N LEU A 148 16.31 45.02 57.68
CA LEU A 148 17.77 44.97 57.53
C LEU A 148 18.36 46.34 57.19
N THR A 149 17.76 47.05 56.23
CA THR A 149 18.21 48.38 55.81
C THR A 149 18.09 49.41 56.93
N LYS A 150 17.01 49.35 57.73
CA LYS A 150 16.86 50.20 58.92
C LYS A 150 17.93 49.91 59.97
N SER A 151 18.20 48.63 60.27
CA SER A 151 19.23 48.23 61.23
C SER A 151 20.63 48.67 60.77
N ARG A 152 20.94 48.50 59.49
CA ARG A 152 22.19 49.00 58.87
C ARG A 152 22.37 50.50 59.06
N LYS A 153 21.30 51.29 58.82
CA LYS A 153 21.34 52.75 58.98
C LYS A 153 21.63 53.15 60.43
N LYS A 154 20.95 52.52 61.41
CA LYS A 154 21.21 52.74 62.84
C LYS A 154 22.66 52.42 63.23
N TYR A 155 23.19 51.29 62.73
CA TYR A 155 24.59 50.93 62.93
C TYR A 155 25.54 52.00 62.34
N GLN A 156 25.32 52.42 61.09
CA GLN A 156 26.17 53.40 60.42
C GLN A 156 26.20 54.75 61.17
N GLU A 157 25.05 55.22 61.64
CA GLU A 157 24.94 56.44 62.45
C GLU A 157 25.67 56.29 63.80
N ALA A 158 25.47 55.19 64.52
CA ALA A 158 26.13 54.91 65.79
C ALA A 158 27.65 54.80 65.65
N GLU A 159 28.14 54.12 64.60
CA GLU A 159 29.57 53.97 64.32
C GLU A 159 30.21 55.31 63.93
N THR A 160 29.51 56.14 63.16
CA THR A 160 29.99 57.49 62.80
C THR A 160 30.15 58.37 64.04
N MET A 161 29.17 58.31 64.97
CA MET A 161 29.26 59.01 66.26
C MET A 161 30.41 58.47 67.14
N ALA A 162 30.58 57.14 67.22
CA ALA A 162 31.67 56.54 67.97
C ALA A 162 33.04 56.93 67.40
N GLN A 163 33.18 56.93 66.08
CA GLN A 163 34.40 57.33 65.38
C GLN A 163 34.76 58.79 65.65
N ALA A 164 33.80 59.72 65.54
CA ALA A 164 34.03 61.12 65.85
C ALA A 164 34.52 61.35 67.31
N VAL A 165 33.99 60.58 68.27
CA VAL A 165 34.45 60.64 69.66
C VAL A 165 35.84 60.01 69.84
N ARG A 166 36.18 58.94 69.09
CA ARG A 166 37.52 58.35 69.08
C ARG A 166 38.57 59.35 68.56
N GLU A 167 38.30 59.99 67.43
CA GLU A 167 39.16 61.03 66.86
C GLU A 167 39.35 62.20 67.81
N LYS A 168 38.27 62.68 68.44
CA LYS A 168 38.35 63.74 69.46
C LYS A 168 39.20 63.32 70.66
N ALA A 169 39.09 62.08 71.12
CA ALA A 169 39.89 61.56 72.22
C ALA A 169 41.37 61.40 71.87
N GLU A 170 41.69 61.07 70.62
CA GLU A 170 43.08 61.02 70.14
C GLU A 170 43.70 62.42 70.02
N LEU A 171 42.93 63.40 69.53
CA LEU A 171 43.36 64.79 69.49
C LEU A 171 43.62 65.34 70.91
N ASP A 172 42.71 65.08 71.86
CA ASP A 172 42.86 65.47 73.27
C ASP A 172 44.07 64.80 73.94
N ALA A 173 44.36 63.54 73.59
CA ALA A 173 45.54 62.84 74.09
C ALA A 173 46.86 63.43 73.55
N LYS A 174 46.87 63.93 72.30
CA LYS A 174 48.02 64.58 71.67
C LYS A 174 48.22 66.03 72.12
N SER A 175 47.15 66.74 72.51
CA SER A 175 47.17 68.18 72.85
C SER A 175 47.39 68.51 74.34
N ARG A 176 47.85 67.55 75.16
CA ARG A 176 48.06 67.65 76.62
C ARG A 176 49.02 68.75 77.12
N LEU A 177 49.45 69.68 76.26
CA LEU A 177 50.35 70.80 76.55
C LEU A 177 49.65 72.18 76.64
N SER A 178 48.33 72.24 76.90
CA SER A 178 47.64 73.52 77.07
C SER A 178 48.10 74.27 78.33
N LEU A 179 48.86 75.35 78.14
CA LEU A 179 49.50 76.17 79.18
C LEU A 179 48.53 76.95 80.10
N PHE A 180 47.21 76.91 79.85
CA PHE A 180 46.21 77.76 80.53
C PHE A 180 45.11 76.99 81.27
N GLN A 181 45.21 75.67 81.43
CA GLN A 181 44.21 74.87 82.15
C GLN A 181 44.78 74.17 83.37
N SER A 182 44.06 74.22 84.49
CA SER A 182 44.47 73.53 85.72
C SER A 182 44.50 72.00 85.52
N ARG A 183 45.43 71.32 86.20
CA ARG A 183 45.54 69.85 86.19
C ARG A 183 44.21 69.15 86.53
N SER A 184 43.44 69.73 87.45
CA SER A 184 42.14 69.18 87.89
C SER A 184 41.03 69.31 86.83
N SER A 185 41.01 70.39 86.04
CA SER A 185 40.04 70.59 84.96
C SER A 185 40.34 69.70 83.76
N LEU A 186 41.62 69.56 83.40
CA LEU A 186 42.06 68.64 82.35
C LEU A 186 41.69 67.18 82.70
N GLN A 187 41.95 66.77 83.95
CA GLN A 187 41.61 65.43 84.42
C GLN A 187 40.10 65.15 84.37
N ARG A 188 39.25 66.12 84.79
CA ARG A 188 37.78 65.99 84.66
C ARG A 188 37.31 65.90 83.20
N ALA A 189 37.90 66.70 82.31
CA ALA A 189 37.57 66.66 80.88
C ALA A 189 37.96 65.32 80.24
N THR A 190 39.14 64.79 80.56
CA THR A 190 39.59 63.47 80.11
C THR A 190 38.69 62.35 80.63
N VAL A 191 38.27 62.38 81.90
CA VAL A 191 37.33 61.38 82.47
C VAL A 191 35.98 61.44 81.76
N LYS A 192 35.42 62.64 81.53
CA LYS A 192 34.16 62.83 80.81
C LYS A 192 34.25 62.34 79.36
N LEU A 193 35.37 62.62 78.68
CA LEU A 193 35.60 62.16 77.31
C LEU A 193 35.77 60.63 77.24
N LYS A 194 36.46 60.02 78.20
CA LYS A 194 36.58 58.56 78.32
C LYS A 194 35.23 57.90 78.57
N ALA A 195 34.40 58.46 79.45
CA ALA A 195 33.04 57.97 79.69
C ALA A 195 32.17 58.06 78.42
N LYS A 196 32.18 59.21 77.74
CA LYS A 196 31.45 59.41 76.48
C LYS A 196 31.93 58.47 75.37
N ARG A 197 33.25 58.23 75.27
CA ARG A 197 33.83 57.26 74.33
C ARG A 197 33.33 55.84 74.62
N SER A 198 33.32 55.44 75.89
CA SER A 198 32.81 54.14 76.31
C SER A 198 31.33 53.96 75.94
N GLU A 199 30.51 54.97 76.22
CA GLU A 199 29.08 54.95 75.89
C GLU A 199 28.83 54.84 74.37
N CYS A 200 29.49 55.69 73.57
CA CYS A 200 29.33 55.65 72.11
C CYS A 200 29.82 54.32 71.51
N ASN A 201 30.96 53.79 71.99
CA ASN A 201 31.45 52.48 71.56
C ASN A 201 30.49 51.33 71.93
N SER A 202 29.88 51.40 73.13
CA SER A 202 28.88 50.42 73.56
C SER A 202 27.63 50.47 72.67
N LYS A 203 27.13 51.68 72.37
CA LYS A 203 25.99 51.90 71.46
C LYS A 203 26.28 51.40 70.04
N ALA A 204 27.47 51.70 69.51
CA ALA A 204 27.88 51.21 68.19
C ALA A 204 28.02 49.68 68.16
N THR A 205 28.53 49.07 69.24
CA THR A 205 28.61 47.61 69.37
C THR A 205 27.23 46.96 69.42
N HIS A 206 26.29 47.53 70.18
CA HIS A 206 24.92 47.02 70.23
C HIS A 206 24.24 47.11 68.86
N ALA A 207 24.29 48.28 68.20
CA ALA A 207 23.71 48.47 66.87
C ALA A 207 24.37 47.57 65.80
N ARG A 208 25.68 47.30 65.91
CA ARG A 208 26.39 46.35 65.05
C ARG A 208 25.90 44.92 65.25
N ASN A 209 25.76 44.49 66.50
CA ASN A 209 25.25 43.15 66.81
C ASN A 209 23.82 42.97 66.29
N ASP A 210 22.94 43.95 66.52
CA ASP A 210 21.57 43.95 66.00
C ASP A 210 21.54 43.89 64.46
N TYR A 211 22.44 44.61 63.78
CA TYR A 211 22.57 44.53 62.32
C TYR A 211 23.05 43.16 61.85
N ILE A 212 24.04 42.55 62.52
CA ILE A 212 24.53 41.21 62.17
C ILE A 212 23.43 40.16 62.37
N LEU A 213 22.66 40.23 63.45
CA LEU A 213 21.53 39.34 63.70
C LEU A 213 20.43 39.50 62.64
N MET A 214 20.08 40.74 62.30
CA MET A 214 19.10 41.02 61.25
C MET A 214 19.60 40.57 59.87
N LEU A 215 20.90 40.67 59.61
CA LEU A 215 21.52 40.18 58.37
C LEU A 215 21.41 38.66 58.27
N ALA A 216 21.69 37.94 59.35
CA ALA A 216 21.51 36.49 59.39
C ALA A 216 20.04 36.09 59.13
N ALA A 217 19.08 36.77 59.76
CA ALA A 217 17.65 36.51 59.56
C ALA A 217 17.19 36.80 58.12
N ALA A 218 17.56 37.95 57.56
CA ALA A 218 17.21 38.32 56.19
C ALA A 218 17.83 37.36 55.16
N ASN A 219 19.09 36.93 55.37
CA ASN A 219 19.72 35.94 54.52
C ASN A 219 19.01 34.57 54.61
N ALA A 220 18.62 34.14 55.81
CA ALA A 220 17.86 32.90 55.99
C ALA A 220 16.50 32.94 55.26
N HIS A 221 15.78 34.06 55.36
CA HIS A 221 14.53 34.27 54.63
C HIS A 221 14.78 34.26 53.11
N GLN A 222 15.82 34.94 52.62
CA GLN A 222 16.17 34.91 51.20
C GLN A 222 16.45 33.47 50.71
N GLN A 223 17.18 32.66 51.49
CA GLN A 223 17.41 31.26 51.14
C GLN A 223 16.11 30.46 51.07
N ARG A 224 15.20 30.63 52.04
CA ARG A 224 13.88 29.97 52.01
C ARG A 224 13.04 30.40 50.81
N TYR A 225 13.04 31.70 50.48
CA TYR A 225 12.35 32.23 49.32
C TYR A 225 12.78 31.52 48.03
N TYR A 226 14.10 31.40 47.79
CA TYR A 226 14.60 30.77 46.57
C TYR A 226 14.46 29.24 46.56
N ASN A 227 14.73 28.58 47.70
CA ASN A 227 14.77 27.12 47.76
C ASN A 227 13.39 26.49 47.94
N THR A 228 12.39 27.26 48.38
CA THR A 228 11.06 26.74 48.72
C THR A 228 9.97 27.59 48.07
N ASP A 229 9.77 28.84 48.50
CA ASP A 229 8.56 29.59 48.15
C ASP A 229 8.45 29.84 46.63
N LEU A 230 9.54 30.27 45.99
CA LEU A 230 9.60 30.49 44.54
C LEU A 230 9.39 29.18 43.77
N MET A 231 9.99 28.09 44.25
CA MET A 231 9.85 26.78 43.61
C MET A 231 8.42 26.24 43.72
N ASP A 232 7.75 26.47 44.84
CA ASP A 232 6.36 26.05 45.03
C ASP A 232 5.41 26.89 44.17
N CYS A 233 5.68 28.19 44.00
CA CYS A 233 4.95 29.02 43.03
C CYS A 233 5.11 28.49 41.59
N ILE A 234 6.34 28.09 41.21
CA ILE A 234 6.59 27.48 39.89
C ILE A 234 5.81 26.17 39.73
N LYS A 235 5.80 25.30 40.74
CA LYS A 235 5.01 24.04 40.70
C LYS A 235 3.51 24.30 40.56
N VAL A 236 2.98 25.33 41.23
CA VAL A 236 1.58 25.74 41.10
C VAL A 236 1.28 26.18 39.66
N LEU A 237 2.20 26.91 39.03
CA LEU A 237 2.08 27.30 37.63
C LEU A 237 2.17 26.08 36.69
N ASP A 238 3.11 25.18 36.93
CA ASP A 238 3.33 23.98 36.11
C ASP A 238 2.09 23.07 36.08
N GLY A 239 1.49 22.83 37.25
CA GLY A 239 0.36 21.92 37.37
C GLY A 239 0.71 20.52 36.84
N ARG A 240 -0.10 20.01 35.90
CA ARG A 240 0.08 18.70 35.27
C ARG A 240 0.46 18.78 33.78
N ILE A 241 1.00 19.92 33.34
CA ILE A 241 1.22 20.18 31.91
C ILE A 241 2.10 19.12 31.23
N TYR A 242 3.15 18.67 31.90
CA TYR A 242 4.09 17.67 31.37
C TYR A 242 3.41 16.32 31.12
N GLU A 243 2.59 15.86 32.06
CA GLU A 243 1.83 14.62 31.92
C GLU A 243 0.78 14.75 30.82
N GLN A 244 0.05 15.86 30.78
CA GLN A 244 -1.00 16.11 29.80
C GLN A 244 -0.45 16.17 28.37
N VAL A 245 0.65 16.91 28.14
CA VAL A 245 1.30 16.96 26.83
C VAL A 245 1.81 15.58 26.41
N LYS A 246 2.42 14.83 27.33
CA LYS A 246 2.83 13.45 27.07
C LYS A 246 1.64 12.58 26.67
N ASP A 247 0.54 12.64 27.41
CA ASP A 247 -0.66 11.84 27.14
C ASP A 247 -1.26 12.19 25.76
N TYR A 248 -1.27 13.47 25.38
CA TYR A 248 -1.70 13.90 24.05
C TYR A 248 -0.82 13.33 22.93
N LEU A 249 0.51 13.40 23.08
CA LEU A 249 1.44 12.86 22.10
C LEU A 249 1.28 11.34 21.96
N VAL A 250 1.09 10.63 23.08
CA VAL A 250 0.81 9.19 23.09
C VAL A 250 -0.50 8.89 22.37
N SER A 251 -1.59 9.61 22.65
CA SER A 251 -2.88 9.46 21.95
C SER A 251 -2.78 9.68 20.44
N LEU A 252 -1.99 10.68 20.00
CA LEU A 252 -1.74 10.91 18.57
C LEU A 252 -1.05 9.71 17.93
N CYS A 253 0.02 9.20 18.55
CA CYS A 253 0.73 8.02 18.04
C CYS A 253 -0.16 6.77 18.04
N GLN A 254 -0.93 6.55 19.10
CA GLN A 254 -1.79 5.38 19.24
C GLN A 254 -2.90 5.38 18.19
N THR A 255 -3.51 6.54 17.91
CA THR A 255 -4.54 6.68 16.85
C THR A 255 -3.99 6.27 15.47
N GLU A 256 -2.73 6.63 15.18
CA GLU A 256 -2.06 6.26 13.93
C GLU A 256 -1.74 4.76 13.87
N LEU A 257 -1.24 4.18 14.95
CA LEU A 257 -0.93 2.75 15.03
C LEU A 257 -2.19 1.89 14.86
N GLU A 258 -3.29 2.26 15.51
CA GLU A 258 -4.58 1.58 15.38
C GLU A 258 -5.13 1.66 13.95
N SER A 259 -5.04 2.85 13.34
CA SER A 259 -5.46 3.05 11.94
C SER A 259 -4.61 2.22 10.98
N TYR A 260 -3.30 2.18 11.17
CA TYR A 260 -2.38 1.35 10.39
C TYR A 260 -2.70 -0.15 10.56
N GLN A 261 -2.94 -0.61 11.78
CA GLN A 261 -3.23 -2.01 12.06
C GLN A 261 -4.54 -2.46 11.40
N ALA A 262 -5.58 -1.62 11.40
CA ALA A 262 -6.84 -1.90 10.69
C ALA A 262 -6.62 -2.05 9.17
N VAL A 263 -5.80 -1.17 8.58
CA VAL A 263 -5.42 -1.23 7.15
C VAL A 263 -4.66 -2.51 6.86
N HIS A 264 -3.62 -2.81 7.65
CA HIS A 264 -2.78 -3.98 7.49
C HIS A 264 -3.61 -5.27 7.53
N ASN A 265 -4.45 -5.44 8.56
CA ASN A 265 -5.27 -6.64 8.73
C ASN A 265 -6.21 -6.85 7.54
N THR A 266 -6.89 -5.78 7.09
CA THR A 266 -7.86 -5.86 5.99
C THR A 266 -7.16 -6.23 4.67
N PHE A 267 -6.11 -5.50 4.31
CA PHE A 267 -5.44 -5.74 3.03
C PHE A 267 -4.60 -7.02 3.01
N ASN A 268 -4.13 -7.52 4.16
CA ASN A 268 -3.47 -8.82 4.22
C ASN A 268 -4.46 -9.98 3.97
N GLN A 269 -5.69 -9.88 4.49
CA GLN A 269 -6.76 -10.84 4.17
C GLN A 269 -7.17 -10.78 2.69
N LEU A 270 -7.27 -9.58 2.13
CA LEU A 270 -7.56 -9.40 0.71
C LEU A 270 -6.43 -9.93 -0.18
N LEU A 271 -5.16 -9.72 0.19
CA LEU A 271 -4.01 -10.26 -0.53
C LEU A 271 -4.09 -11.79 -0.62
N ASN A 272 -4.41 -12.45 0.50
CA ASN A 272 -4.60 -13.90 0.51
C ASN A 272 -5.76 -14.33 -0.39
N SER A 273 -6.88 -13.59 -0.35
CA SER A 273 -8.04 -13.87 -1.21
C SER A 273 -7.70 -13.68 -2.69
N SER A 274 -6.91 -12.66 -3.04
CA SER A 274 -6.48 -12.40 -4.41
C SER A 274 -5.57 -13.48 -4.98
N ASN A 275 -4.72 -14.09 -4.15
CA ASN A 275 -3.91 -15.23 -4.56
C ASN A 275 -4.73 -16.51 -4.78
N GLY A 276 -6.00 -16.52 -4.37
CA GLY A 276 -6.92 -17.64 -4.54
C GLY A 276 -7.59 -17.72 -5.91
N VAL A 277 -7.43 -16.71 -6.79
CA VAL A 277 -8.07 -16.69 -8.11
C VAL A 277 -7.53 -17.81 -9.00
N LEU A 278 -8.43 -18.60 -9.60
CA LEU A 278 -8.06 -19.76 -10.42
C LEU A 278 -8.64 -19.66 -11.83
N GLN A 279 -7.80 -19.83 -12.85
CA GLN A 279 -8.22 -19.79 -14.25
C GLN A 279 -9.16 -20.95 -14.59
N GLU A 280 -8.86 -22.15 -14.12
CA GLU A 280 -9.63 -23.38 -14.38
C GLU A 280 -11.06 -23.23 -13.87
N PHE A 281 -11.22 -22.53 -12.74
CA PHE A 281 -12.54 -22.24 -12.18
C PHE A 281 -13.38 -21.37 -13.12
N HIS A 282 -12.80 -20.32 -13.74
CA HIS A 282 -13.54 -19.49 -14.71
C HIS A 282 -13.87 -20.25 -15.99
N GLN A 283 -12.98 -21.13 -16.45
CA GLN A 283 -13.21 -21.97 -17.62
C GLN A 283 -14.39 -22.93 -17.37
N GLN A 284 -14.39 -23.62 -16.23
CA GLN A 284 -15.48 -24.51 -15.83
C GLN A 284 -16.80 -23.75 -15.69
N LEU A 285 -16.79 -22.61 -14.99
CA LEU A 285 -17.98 -21.77 -14.82
C LEU A 285 -18.55 -21.30 -16.17
N PHE A 286 -17.69 -20.97 -17.15
CA PHE A 286 -18.12 -20.59 -18.48
C PHE A 286 -18.78 -21.75 -19.24
N VAL A 287 -18.18 -22.95 -19.20
CA VAL A 287 -18.72 -24.15 -19.84
C VAL A 287 -20.06 -24.56 -19.21
N GLU A 288 -20.15 -24.55 -17.88
CA GLU A 288 -21.37 -24.91 -17.15
C GLU A 288 -22.53 -23.97 -17.50
N LYS A 289 -22.28 -22.67 -17.61
CA LYS A 289 -23.30 -21.66 -17.92
C LYS A 289 -23.79 -21.70 -19.35
N ASN A 290 -23.00 -22.22 -20.27
CA ASN A 290 -23.31 -22.20 -21.69
C ASN A 290 -23.50 -23.64 -22.18
N LEU A 291 -24.76 -24.09 -22.23
CA LEU A 291 -25.14 -25.46 -22.61
C LEU A 291 -24.50 -25.94 -23.92
N MET A 292 -24.21 -25.03 -24.85
CA MET A 292 -23.56 -25.34 -26.14
C MET A 292 -22.11 -25.86 -26.01
N PHE A 293 -21.45 -25.64 -24.88
CA PHE A 293 -20.11 -26.16 -24.61
C PHE A 293 -20.14 -27.43 -23.74
N GLN A 294 -21.32 -27.84 -23.27
CA GLN A 294 -21.45 -29.10 -22.55
C GLN A 294 -21.28 -30.27 -23.53
N GLN A 295 -20.86 -31.42 -23.00
CA GLN A 295 -20.65 -32.61 -23.80
C GLN A 295 -21.92 -32.98 -24.58
N ALA A 296 -21.82 -33.00 -25.90
CA ALA A 296 -22.90 -33.48 -26.76
C ALA A 296 -23.11 -34.99 -26.56
N PRO A 297 -24.34 -35.50 -26.72
CA PRO A 297 -24.58 -36.93 -26.80
C PRO A 297 -23.74 -37.56 -27.92
N ASP A 298 -23.31 -38.81 -27.71
CA ASP A 298 -22.63 -39.57 -28.75
C ASP A 298 -23.54 -39.74 -29.98
N PHE A 299 -22.93 -39.74 -31.17
CA PHE A 299 -23.64 -40.04 -32.40
C PHE A 299 -24.11 -41.50 -32.37
N MET A 300 -25.39 -41.72 -32.66
CA MET A 300 -26.00 -43.05 -32.65
C MET A 300 -26.06 -43.60 -34.08
N PHE A 301 -25.81 -44.91 -34.22
CA PHE A 301 -26.08 -45.62 -35.47
C PHE A 301 -27.57 -45.55 -35.82
N GLN A 302 -27.88 -45.23 -37.07
CA GLN A 302 -29.24 -45.11 -37.59
C GLN A 302 -29.50 -46.26 -38.58
N PRO A 303 -30.04 -47.40 -38.13
CA PRO A 303 -30.34 -48.51 -39.03
C PRO A 303 -31.44 -48.11 -40.01
N SER A 304 -31.39 -48.67 -41.23
CA SER A 304 -32.54 -48.63 -42.14
C SER A 304 -33.70 -49.41 -41.52
N ASP A 305 -34.96 -49.10 -41.86
CA ASP A 305 -36.16 -49.76 -41.33
C ASP A 305 -36.16 -51.30 -41.50
N THR A 306 -35.33 -51.82 -42.40
CA THR A 306 -35.20 -53.25 -42.71
C THR A 306 -34.00 -53.91 -42.03
N ASP A 307 -33.11 -53.13 -41.42
CA ASP A 307 -31.90 -53.64 -40.79
C ASP A 307 -32.15 -53.88 -39.28
N THR A 308 -31.89 -55.11 -38.85
CA THR A 308 -32.02 -55.53 -37.45
C THR A 308 -30.67 -55.66 -36.75
N VAL A 309 -29.59 -55.43 -37.49
CA VAL A 309 -28.21 -55.55 -37.03
C VAL A 309 -27.75 -54.19 -36.51
N LEU A 310 -27.29 -54.16 -35.26
CA LEU A 310 -26.80 -52.93 -34.59
C LEU A 310 -25.32 -53.03 -34.20
N GLU A 311 -24.72 -54.20 -34.41
CA GLU A 311 -23.37 -54.53 -33.98
C GLU A 311 -22.55 -55.01 -35.17
N LEU A 312 -21.24 -54.81 -35.10
CA LEU A 312 -20.32 -55.24 -36.14
C LEU A 312 -20.35 -56.78 -36.29
N GLN A 313 -20.74 -57.27 -37.46
CA GLN A 313 -20.83 -58.70 -37.73
C GLN A 313 -19.53 -59.27 -38.31
N LYS A 314 -19.14 -60.44 -37.81
CA LYS A 314 -18.05 -61.25 -38.35
C LYS A 314 -18.65 -62.44 -39.09
N ASP A 315 -18.79 -62.33 -40.41
CA ASP A 315 -19.34 -63.43 -41.22
C ASP A 315 -18.30 -64.55 -41.44
N SER A 316 -18.73 -65.80 -41.26
CA SER A 316 -17.88 -67.00 -41.26
C SER A 316 -17.45 -67.48 -42.66
N GLY A 317 -17.37 -66.59 -43.64
CA GLY A 317 -16.96 -66.87 -45.01
C GLY A 317 -15.52 -66.43 -45.30
N THR A 318 -14.75 -67.25 -46.02
CA THR A 318 -13.31 -67.05 -46.30
C THR A 318 -12.93 -65.74 -47.02
N THR A 319 -13.91 -65.00 -47.57
CA THR A 319 -13.69 -63.77 -48.34
C THR A 319 -13.87 -62.50 -47.50
N GLU A 320 -14.75 -62.53 -46.50
CA GLU A 320 -15.08 -61.36 -45.64
C GLU A 320 -14.36 -61.40 -44.29
N GLU A 321 -13.93 -62.57 -43.80
CA GLU A 321 -12.93 -62.68 -42.72
C GLU A 321 -11.66 -61.88 -43.07
N GLN A 322 -11.31 -61.83 -44.36
CA GLN A 322 -10.19 -61.02 -44.86
C GLN A 322 -10.49 -59.52 -44.92
N SER A 323 -11.76 -59.08 -44.88
CA SER A 323 -12.14 -57.67 -44.98
C SER A 323 -11.92 -56.94 -43.66
N LEU A 324 -12.43 -57.49 -42.55
CA LEU A 324 -12.22 -56.92 -41.21
C LEU A 324 -10.76 -57.04 -40.76
N ASP A 325 -10.04 -58.10 -41.13
CA ASP A 325 -8.59 -58.20 -40.89
C ASP A 325 -7.78 -57.19 -41.71
N LYS A 326 -8.23 -56.82 -42.92
CA LYS A 326 -7.63 -55.72 -43.69
C LYS A 326 -7.86 -54.37 -43.01
N GLU A 327 -9.09 -54.12 -42.52
CA GLU A 327 -9.40 -52.92 -41.73
C GLU A 327 -8.58 -52.87 -40.44
N ALA A 328 -8.47 -53.98 -39.70
CA ALA A 328 -7.63 -54.06 -38.51
C ALA A 328 -6.16 -53.74 -38.83
N ARG A 329 -5.62 -54.23 -39.96
CA ARG A 329 -4.28 -53.89 -40.42
C ARG A 329 -4.14 -52.43 -40.80
N LYS A 330 -5.11 -51.87 -41.54
CA LYS A 330 -5.15 -50.45 -41.95
C LYS A 330 -5.08 -49.55 -40.71
N TRP A 331 -5.98 -49.75 -39.76
CA TRP A 331 -6.06 -48.90 -38.56
C TRP A 331 -4.90 -49.13 -37.60
N ALA A 332 -4.39 -50.36 -37.46
CA ALA A 332 -3.17 -50.64 -36.70
C ALA A 332 -1.96 -49.87 -37.24
N SER A 333 -1.76 -49.89 -38.57
CA SER A 333 -0.71 -49.12 -39.22
C SER A 333 -0.90 -47.61 -39.02
N ARG A 334 -2.15 -47.11 -39.09
CA ARG A 334 -2.43 -45.69 -38.83
C ARG A 334 -2.08 -45.29 -37.40
N VAL A 335 -2.50 -46.06 -36.40
CA VAL A 335 -2.15 -45.79 -34.98
C VAL A 335 -0.64 -45.77 -34.77
N ALA A 336 0.10 -46.68 -35.40
CA ALA A 336 1.57 -46.71 -35.32
C ALA A 336 2.21 -45.48 -35.99
N ARG A 337 1.75 -45.08 -37.18
CA ARG A 337 2.24 -43.86 -37.85
C ARG A 337 1.98 -42.60 -37.02
N GLU A 338 0.76 -42.43 -36.50
CA GLU A 338 0.45 -41.27 -35.64
C GLU A 338 1.25 -41.26 -34.35
N TYR A 339 1.51 -42.43 -33.75
CA TYR A 339 2.40 -42.53 -32.60
C TYR A 339 3.81 -42.02 -32.92
N LYS A 340 4.34 -42.35 -34.11
CA LYS A 340 5.60 -41.80 -34.62
C LYS A 340 5.53 -40.28 -34.76
N SER A 341 4.47 -39.76 -35.39
CA SER A 341 4.25 -38.33 -35.64
C SER A 341 4.16 -37.52 -34.34
N ILE A 342 3.43 -38.03 -33.34
CA ILE A 342 3.34 -37.46 -31.99
C ILE A 342 4.72 -37.32 -31.34
N ILE A 343 5.52 -38.40 -31.36
CA ILE A 343 6.87 -38.38 -30.77
C ILE A 343 7.77 -37.34 -31.45
N HIS A 344 7.75 -37.28 -32.79
CA HIS A 344 8.54 -36.31 -33.54
C HIS A 344 8.12 -34.87 -33.22
N THR A 345 6.82 -34.61 -33.20
CA THR A 345 6.27 -33.29 -32.91
C THR A 345 6.58 -32.84 -31.48
N GLN A 346 6.48 -33.75 -30.49
CA GLN A 346 6.87 -33.47 -29.11
C GLN A 346 8.37 -33.14 -28.98
N ARG A 347 9.25 -33.90 -29.65
CA ARG A 347 10.70 -33.62 -29.68
C ARG A 347 11.01 -32.26 -30.34
N ALA A 348 10.31 -31.92 -31.43
CA ALA A 348 10.46 -30.64 -32.09
C ALA A 348 10.06 -29.47 -31.15
N MET A 349 8.97 -29.62 -30.41
CA MET A 349 8.54 -28.63 -29.42
C MET A 349 9.53 -28.44 -28.26
N GLU A 350 10.12 -29.53 -27.75
CA GLU A 350 11.19 -29.45 -26.73
C GLU A 350 12.41 -28.68 -27.26
N GLY A 351 12.77 -28.89 -28.52
CA GLY A 351 13.86 -28.17 -29.19
C GLY A 351 13.65 -26.66 -29.27
N TYR A 352 12.42 -26.20 -29.54
CA TYR A 352 12.08 -24.77 -29.56
C TYR A 352 12.18 -24.11 -28.19
N GLY A 353 11.92 -24.84 -27.09
CA GLY A 353 12.01 -24.30 -25.73
C GLY A 353 13.44 -24.02 -25.24
N THR A 354 14.46 -24.59 -25.90
CA THR A 354 15.88 -24.44 -25.54
C THR A 354 16.64 -23.36 -26.32
N GLN A 355 15.98 -22.66 -27.25
CA GLN A 355 16.63 -21.71 -28.16
C GLN A 355 16.64 -20.28 -27.57
N GLU A 356 17.82 -19.67 -27.32
CA GLU A 356 17.92 -18.26 -26.87
C GLU A 356 17.45 -17.30 -27.98
N SER A 357 16.49 -16.42 -27.69
CA SER A 357 15.81 -15.59 -28.70
C SER A 357 16.18 -14.11 -28.68
N SER A 358 16.49 -13.54 -29.85
CA SER A 358 16.30 -12.11 -30.14
C SER A 358 14.83 -11.81 -30.45
N GLU A 359 14.38 -10.54 -30.36
CA GLU A 359 12.96 -10.15 -30.55
C GLU A 359 12.38 -10.56 -31.91
N GLN A 360 13.18 -10.54 -33.00
CA GLN A 360 12.74 -10.94 -34.33
C GLN A 360 12.54 -12.46 -34.47
N ASN A 361 13.36 -13.26 -33.77
CA ASN A 361 13.26 -14.71 -33.76
C ASN A 361 12.06 -15.19 -32.92
N ASN A 362 11.56 -14.37 -32.01
CA ASN A 362 10.51 -14.77 -31.07
C ASN A 362 9.14 -14.97 -31.77
N THR A 363 8.76 -14.07 -32.69
CA THR A 363 7.51 -14.20 -33.46
C THR A 363 7.52 -15.42 -34.40
N GLU A 364 8.67 -15.72 -35.00
CA GLU A 364 8.83 -16.90 -35.86
C GLU A 364 8.79 -18.20 -35.04
N LEU A 365 9.44 -18.21 -33.87
CA LEU A 365 9.39 -19.35 -32.93
C LEU A 365 7.97 -19.58 -32.40
N GLU A 366 7.24 -18.51 -32.08
CA GLU A 366 5.83 -18.60 -31.66
C GLU A 366 4.96 -19.21 -32.75
N THR A 367 5.15 -18.79 -34.00
CA THR A 367 4.44 -19.35 -35.16
C THR A 367 4.76 -20.84 -35.34
N LYS A 368 6.04 -21.23 -35.27
CA LYS A 368 6.47 -22.64 -35.39
C LYS A 368 5.92 -23.49 -34.25
N MET A 369 5.93 -22.97 -33.03
CA MET A 369 5.39 -23.64 -31.86
C MET A 369 3.88 -23.86 -32.00
N GLU A 370 3.14 -22.90 -32.58
CA GLU A 370 1.71 -23.05 -32.82
C GLU A 370 1.40 -24.09 -33.91
N VAL A 371 2.18 -24.10 -35.00
CA VAL A 371 2.07 -25.15 -36.03
C VAL A 371 2.33 -26.54 -35.43
N ALA A 372 3.36 -26.66 -34.58
CA ALA A 372 3.66 -27.92 -33.90
C ALA A 372 2.54 -28.36 -32.94
N ARG A 373 1.94 -27.44 -32.18
CA ARG A 373 0.77 -27.76 -31.33
C ARG A 373 -0.41 -28.25 -32.15
N GLN A 374 -0.69 -27.60 -33.27
CA GLN A 374 -1.79 -27.98 -34.14
C GLN A 374 -1.55 -29.33 -34.81
N SER A 375 -0.31 -29.61 -35.23
CA SER A 375 0.10 -30.92 -35.74
C SER A 375 -0.09 -32.01 -34.66
N LEU A 376 0.41 -31.78 -33.44
CA LEU A 376 0.25 -32.72 -32.34
C LEU A 376 -1.23 -33.04 -32.08
N ARG A 377 -2.07 -32.00 -32.02
CA ARG A 377 -3.52 -32.15 -31.81
C ARG A 377 -4.18 -32.97 -32.93
N ARG A 378 -3.80 -32.76 -34.20
CA ARG A 378 -4.30 -33.55 -35.34
C ARG A 378 -3.90 -35.01 -35.20
N ALA A 379 -2.61 -35.28 -34.96
CA ALA A 379 -2.09 -36.64 -34.82
C ALA A 379 -2.74 -37.39 -33.65
N GLU A 380 -2.90 -36.75 -32.49
CA GLU A 380 -3.61 -37.31 -31.33
C GLU A 380 -5.09 -37.61 -31.66
N THR A 381 -5.76 -36.71 -32.38
CA THR A 381 -7.17 -36.90 -32.79
C THR A 381 -7.31 -38.10 -33.73
N VAL A 382 -6.46 -38.19 -34.75
CA VAL A 382 -6.46 -39.29 -35.72
C VAL A 382 -6.14 -40.62 -35.03
N LYS A 383 -5.17 -40.63 -34.11
CA LYS A 383 -4.82 -41.79 -33.30
C LYS A 383 -6.00 -42.29 -32.49
N VAL A 384 -6.67 -41.42 -31.75
CA VAL A 384 -7.85 -41.78 -30.93
C VAL A 384 -9.00 -42.32 -31.81
N LYS A 385 -9.25 -41.71 -32.98
CA LYS A 385 -10.24 -42.22 -33.94
C LYS A 385 -9.89 -43.64 -34.42
N ALA A 386 -8.64 -43.89 -34.76
CA ALA A 386 -8.18 -45.20 -35.22
C ALA A 386 -8.20 -46.26 -34.10
N GLU A 387 -7.82 -45.89 -32.88
CA GLU A 387 -7.91 -46.74 -31.68
C GLU A 387 -9.36 -47.13 -31.38
N ALA A 388 -10.32 -46.19 -31.49
CA ALA A 388 -11.74 -46.47 -31.31
C ALA A 388 -12.28 -47.49 -32.34
N ARG A 389 -11.87 -47.37 -33.61
CA ARG A 389 -12.23 -48.35 -34.67
C ARG A 389 -11.64 -49.73 -34.39
N LEU A 390 -10.37 -49.78 -33.96
CA LEU A 390 -9.71 -51.02 -33.54
C LEU A 390 -10.38 -51.66 -32.33
N GLU A 391 -10.86 -50.88 -31.37
CA GLU A 391 -11.63 -51.38 -30.22
C GLU A 391 -12.95 -52.03 -30.66
N LEU A 392 -13.66 -51.42 -31.61
CA LEU A 392 -14.88 -51.99 -32.19
C LEU A 392 -14.60 -53.31 -32.92
N LEU A 393 -13.50 -53.40 -33.69
CA LEU A 393 -13.03 -54.63 -34.35
C LEU A 393 -12.62 -55.72 -33.33
N ARG A 394 -11.97 -55.32 -32.24
CA ARG A 394 -11.57 -56.21 -31.14
C ARG A 394 -12.80 -56.84 -30.49
N GLN A 395 -13.85 -56.05 -30.24
CA GLN A 395 -15.12 -56.52 -29.69
C GLN A 395 -15.82 -57.51 -30.64
N ALA A 396 -15.70 -57.33 -31.96
CA ALA A 396 -16.17 -58.27 -32.97
C ALA A 396 -15.29 -59.54 -33.14
N GLY A 397 -14.23 -59.71 -32.34
CA GLY A 397 -13.37 -60.90 -32.37
C GLY A 397 -12.36 -60.95 -33.51
N VAL A 398 -11.93 -59.79 -34.04
CA VAL A 398 -10.83 -59.66 -35.01
C VAL A 398 -9.49 -59.66 -34.27
N ALA A 399 -8.43 -60.24 -34.87
CA ALA A 399 -7.11 -60.38 -34.25
C ALA A 399 -6.27 -59.08 -34.28
N VAL A 400 -6.84 -57.99 -33.79
CA VAL A 400 -6.25 -56.63 -33.78
C VAL A 400 -4.84 -56.61 -33.19
N GLU A 401 -4.61 -57.33 -32.09
CA GLU A 401 -3.33 -57.33 -31.38
C GLU A 401 -2.16 -57.81 -32.23
N THR A 402 -2.42 -58.72 -33.17
CA THR A 402 -1.38 -59.23 -34.08
C THR A 402 -0.90 -58.13 -35.02
N TRP A 403 -1.85 -57.38 -35.61
CA TRP A 403 -1.56 -56.29 -36.54
C TRP A 403 -0.95 -55.08 -35.82
N LEU A 404 -1.50 -54.69 -34.68
CA LEU A 404 -1.03 -53.54 -33.90
C LEU A 404 0.39 -53.74 -33.38
N LYS A 405 0.71 -54.93 -32.82
CA LYS A 405 2.08 -55.23 -32.39
C LYS A 405 3.06 -55.21 -33.55
N SER A 406 2.69 -55.77 -34.70
CA SER A 406 3.55 -55.76 -35.89
C SER A 406 3.84 -54.34 -36.35
N ALA A 407 2.82 -53.50 -36.49
CA ALA A 407 2.96 -52.12 -36.95
C ALA A 407 3.73 -51.25 -35.94
N MET A 408 3.43 -51.38 -34.65
CA MET A 408 4.14 -50.66 -33.59
C MET A 408 5.62 -51.06 -33.51
N ASN A 409 5.94 -52.35 -33.59
CA ASN A 409 7.33 -52.80 -33.57
C ASN A 409 8.14 -52.21 -34.72
N GLN A 410 7.55 -52.16 -35.93
CA GLN A 410 8.20 -51.52 -37.09
C GLN A 410 8.51 -50.04 -36.82
N VAL A 411 7.51 -49.27 -36.36
CA VAL A 411 7.71 -47.85 -36.03
C VAL A 411 8.71 -47.64 -34.90
N MET A 412 8.71 -48.49 -33.89
CA MET A 412 9.67 -48.43 -32.79
C MET A 412 11.10 -48.69 -33.27
N GLU A 413 11.30 -49.66 -34.16
CA GLU A 413 12.60 -49.94 -34.77
C GLU A 413 13.07 -48.76 -35.64
N GLU A 414 12.18 -48.13 -36.41
CA GLU A 414 12.48 -46.91 -37.16
C GLU A 414 12.91 -45.75 -36.24
N LEU A 415 12.14 -45.49 -35.18
CA LEU A 415 12.44 -44.46 -34.18
C LEU A 415 13.78 -44.69 -33.47
N GLU A 416 14.13 -45.95 -33.18
CA GLU A 416 15.42 -46.32 -32.62
C GLU A 416 16.56 -46.10 -33.61
N ASN A 417 16.37 -46.49 -34.88
CA ASN A 417 17.35 -46.26 -35.95
C ASN A 417 17.60 -44.76 -36.18
N GLU A 418 16.54 -43.94 -36.22
CA GLU A 418 16.63 -42.48 -36.30
C GLU A 418 17.38 -41.89 -35.11
N ARG A 419 17.14 -42.41 -33.91
CA ARG A 419 17.86 -41.99 -32.69
C ARG A 419 19.36 -42.31 -32.80
N TRP A 420 19.73 -43.51 -33.26
CA TRP A 420 21.13 -43.88 -33.46
C TRP A 420 21.81 -43.06 -34.56
N ASN A 421 21.11 -42.75 -35.64
CA ASN A 421 21.63 -41.91 -36.72
C ASN A 421 21.89 -40.48 -36.26
N ASN A 422 20.99 -39.89 -35.47
CA ASN A 422 21.14 -38.54 -34.92
C ASN A 422 22.27 -38.42 -33.88
N LEU A 423 22.73 -39.52 -33.26
CA LEU A 423 23.93 -39.51 -32.39
C LEU A 423 25.26 -39.49 -33.19
N ASN A 424 25.24 -39.86 -34.47
CA ASN A 424 26.45 -39.97 -35.31
C ASN A 424 26.69 -38.77 -36.25
N THR A 425 25.74 -37.82 -36.35
CA THR A 425 25.84 -36.64 -37.22
C THR A 425 25.74 -35.33 -36.43
N HIS A 426 26.80 -34.53 -36.47
CA HIS A 426 26.94 -33.24 -35.77
C HIS A 426 26.26 -32.06 -36.50
N ASP A 427 24.99 -32.19 -36.90
CA ASP A 427 24.22 -31.03 -37.41
C ASP A 427 22.74 -31.11 -36.99
N PRO A 428 22.27 -30.30 -36.02
CA PRO A 428 20.91 -30.40 -35.48
C PRO A 428 19.80 -29.79 -36.37
N SER A 429 20.14 -29.26 -37.54
CA SER A 429 19.26 -28.28 -38.21
C SER A 429 18.35 -28.84 -39.32
N LEU A 430 18.40 -30.15 -39.66
CA LEU A 430 17.83 -30.62 -40.93
C LEU A 430 16.91 -31.87 -40.89
N SER A 431 16.37 -32.33 -39.75
CA SER A 431 15.52 -33.55 -39.75
C SER A 431 14.05 -33.38 -39.33
N GLY A 432 13.56 -32.17 -39.05
CA GLY A 432 12.24 -32.02 -38.40
C GLY A 432 11.07 -31.53 -39.26
N THR A 433 11.31 -30.87 -40.40
CA THR A 433 10.25 -30.08 -41.07
C THR A 433 9.62 -30.75 -42.28
N ALA A 434 10.24 -31.78 -42.86
CA ALA A 434 9.77 -32.36 -44.13
C ALA A 434 8.52 -33.25 -44.02
N ASP A 435 8.16 -33.71 -42.82
CA ASP A 435 6.98 -34.58 -42.61
C ASP A 435 5.69 -33.82 -42.30
N LEU A 436 5.77 -32.54 -41.89
CA LEU A 436 4.57 -31.78 -41.49
C LEU A 436 3.72 -31.30 -42.68
N GLU A 437 4.27 -31.27 -43.90
CA GLU A 437 3.56 -30.81 -45.10
C GLU A 437 2.94 -31.96 -45.91
N ARG A 438 3.21 -33.23 -45.58
CA ARG A 438 2.80 -34.40 -46.38
C ARG A 438 1.49 -35.05 -45.94
N GLU A 439 0.96 -34.70 -44.77
CA GLU A 439 -0.19 -35.41 -44.19
C GLU A 439 -1.55 -34.93 -44.72
N ASP A 440 -1.64 -33.75 -45.35
CA ASP A 440 -2.91 -33.20 -45.87
C ASP A 440 -3.43 -33.97 -47.11
N GLU A 441 -2.58 -34.74 -47.83
CA GLU A 441 -3.01 -35.54 -48.99
C GLU A 441 -3.63 -36.90 -48.61
N GLU A 442 -3.30 -37.48 -47.46
CA GLU A 442 -3.77 -38.83 -47.07
C GLU A 442 -5.15 -38.86 -46.39
N GLU A 443 -5.68 -37.73 -45.88
CA GLU A 443 -7.05 -37.70 -45.32
C GLU A 443 -8.13 -37.92 -46.40
N MET A 444 -7.82 -37.62 -47.67
CA MET A 444 -8.71 -37.84 -48.83
C MET A 444 -8.98 -39.33 -49.12
N GLU A 445 -8.11 -40.25 -48.68
CA GLU A 445 -8.29 -41.69 -48.94
C GLU A 445 -9.28 -42.38 -47.99
N ASP A 446 -9.69 -41.76 -46.88
CA ASP A 446 -10.66 -42.36 -45.93
C ASP A 446 -12.13 -42.19 -46.35
N SER A 447 -12.40 -41.45 -47.44
CA SER A 447 -13.74 -41.23 -47.99
C SER A 447 -13.96 -42.05 -49.26
N GLY A 448 -13.90 -43.37 -49.15
CA GLY A 448 -14.18 -44.29 -50.27
C GLY A 448 -15.67 -44.60 -50.42
N GLU A 449 -16.45 -43.72 -51.04
CA GLU A 449 -17.69 -44.12 -51.73
C GLU A 449 -17.70 -43.58 -53.16
N VAL A 450 -17.66 -44.53 -54.10
CA VAL A 450 -17.88 -44.32 -55.52
C VAL A 450 -19.38 -44.14 -55.72
N LEU A 451 -19.86 -42.90 -55.76
CA LEU A 451 -21.15 -42.57 -56.34
C LEU A 451 -20.96 -41.49 -57.39
N ASP A 452 -20.92 -41.97 -58.63
CA ASP A 452 -21.14 -41.19 -59.85
C ASP A 452 -22.57 -40.64 -59.81
N ASP A 453 -22.74 -39.34 -59.55
CA ASP A 453 -23.46 -38.45 -60.47
C ASP A 453 -23.32 -36.97 -60.06
N SER A 454 -22.70 -36.19 -60.95
CA SER A 454 -23.03 -34.80 -61.27
C SER A 454 -23.24 -33.77 -60.13
N SER A 455 -22.16 -33.13 -59.66
CA SER A 455 -22.07 -31.65 -59.59
C SER A 455 -20.68 -31.19 -59.19
N SER A 456 -19.97 -30.59 -60.14
CA SER A 456 -18.64 -30.00 -60.01
C SER A 456 -18.62 -28.69 -59.23
N SER A 457 -17.66 -28.53 -58.30
CA SER A 457 -16.76 -27.35 -58.13
C SER A 457 -15.87 -27.51 -56.87
N PRO A 458 -14.73 -26.80 -56.73
CA PRO A 458 -14.08 -25.85 -57.64
C PRO A 458 -12.59 -26.17 -57.91
N SER A 459 -12.16 -26.07 -59.16
CA SER A 459 -10.76 -25.76 -59.48
C SER A 459 -10.72 -24.73 -60.58
N SER A 460 -9.97 -23.67 -60.33
CA SER A 460 -9.71 -22.50 -61.18
C SER A 460 -9.57 -22.85 -62.66
N THR A 461 -10.64 -22.68 -63.44
CA THR A 461 -10.60 -22.63 -64.91
C THR A 461 -11.73 -21.72 -65.42
N LEU A 462 -11.45 -21.01 -66.51
CA LEU A 462 -12.25 -19.96 -67.13
C LEU A 462 -13.77 -20.26 -67.13
N LYS A 463 -14.57 -19.36 -66.55
CA LYS A 463 -16.02 -19.36 -66.75
C LYS A 463 -16.32 -18.91 -68.19
N ASN A 464 -17.15 -19.67 -68.91
CA ASN A 464 -17.65 -19.27 -70.23
C ASN A 464 -18.90 -18.39 -70.04
N TYR A 465 -18.82 -17.13 -70.48
CA TYR A 465 -19.94 -16.17 -70.48
C TYR A 465 -20.73 -16.21 -71.80
N PRO A 466 -22.03 -15.86 -71.79
CA PRO A 466 -22.80 -15.35 -70.66
C PRO A 466 -23.40 -16.42 -69.74
N LEU A 467 -23.49 -16.10 -68.44
CA LEU A 467 -24.20 -16.90 -67.41
C LEU A 467 -25.48 -16.17 -66.99
N THR A 468 -26.60 -16.88 -66.86
CA THR A 468 -27.88 -16.26 -66.47
C THR A 468 -28.04 -16.26 -64.94
N CYS A 469 -28.37 -15.12 -64.34
CA CYS A 469 -28.64 -14.99 -62.91
C CYS A 469 -29.99 -14.32 -62.65
N LYS A 470 -30.56 -14.55 -61.45
CA LYS A 470 -31.81 -13.93 -61.01
C LYS A 470 -31.52 -12.92 -59.91
N VAL A 471 -32.02 -11.70 -60.09
CA VAL A 471 -31.87 -10.60 -59.13
C VAL A 471 -32.71 -10.90 -57.88
N LEU A 472 -32.07 -10.87 -56.71
CA LEU A 472 -32.75 -11.12 -55.43
C LEU A 472 -33.23 -9.83 -54.75
N TYR A 473 -32.67 -8.68 -55.11
CA TYR A 473 -33.02 -7.39 -54.53
C TYR A 473 -32.93 -6.31 -55.62
N SER A 474 -33.95 -5.44 -55.70
CA SER A 474 -33.93 -4.31 -56.62
C SER A 474 -32.81 -3.33 -56.26
N TYR A 475 -32.11 -2.80 -57.27
CA TYR A 475 -31.10 -1.78 -57.11
C TYR A 475 -31.30 -0.67 -58.16
N LYS A 476 -31.18 0.58 -57.74
CA LYS A 476 -31.31 1.73 -58.63
C LYS A 476 -29.95 2.37 -58.82
N SER A 477 -29.48 2.40 -60.07
CA SER A 477 -28.15 2.89 -60.40
C SER A 477 -27.98 4.35 -60.01
N SER A 478 -26.84 4.63 -59.40
CA SER A 478 -26.43 5.94 -58.91
C SER A 478 -25.33 6.56 -59.78
N GLN A 479 -24.59 5.71 -60.50
CA GLN A 479 -23.52 6.05 -61.44
C GLN A 479 -23.86 5.57 -62.87
N PRO A 480 -23.31 6.19 -63.92
CA PRO A 480 -23.65 5.88 -65.31
C PRO A 480 -23.17 4.50 -65.80
N ASP A 481 -22.25 3.87 -65.08
CA ASP A 481 -21.70 2.52 -65.30
C ASP A 481 -22.42 1.42 -64.51
N GLU A 482 -23.39 1.79 -63.67
CA GLU A 482 -24.24 0.86 -62.94
C GLU A 482 -25.58 0.61 -63.67
N LEU A 483 -26.07 -0.63 -63.64
CA LEU A 483 -27.38 -1.01 -64.17
C LEU A 483 -28.45 -0.90 -63.09
N THR A 484 -29.59 -0.25 -63.39
CA THR A 484 -30.79 -0.32 -62.53
C THR A 484 -31.49 -1.65 -62.79
N ILE A 485 -31.76 -2.41 -61.73
CA ILE A 485 -32.29 -3.78 -61.79
C ILE A 485 -33.45 -3.94 -60.80
N GLU A 486 -34.44 -4.77 -61.14
CA GLU A 486 -35.60 -5.06 -60.28
C GLU A 486 -35.55 -6.48 -59.70
N GLU A 487 -36.08 -6.66 -58.49
CA GLU A 487 -36.20 -7.97 -57.84
C GLU A 487 -36.94 -8.96 -58.75
N GLN A 488 -36.36 -10.15 -58.90
CA GLN A 488 -36.75 -11.23 -59.80
C GLN A 488 -36.44 -11.06 -61.29
N GLU A 489 -35.81 -9.95 -61.71
CA GLU A 489 -35.29 -9.80 -63.06
C GLU A 489 -34.20 -10.85 -63.36
N ILE A 490 -34.11 -11.28 -64.61
CA ILE A 490 -33.13 -12.26 -65.08
C ILE A 490 -32.09 -11.50 -65.91
N LEU A 491 -30.81 -11.59 -65.53
CA LEU A 491 -29.70 -10.88 -66.17
C LEU A 491 -28.65 -11.85 -66.71
N GLU A 492 -27.89 -11.42 -67.73
CA GLU A 492 -26.74 -12.15 -68.23
C GLU A 492 -25.44 -11.57 -67.67
N VAL A 493 -24.76 -12.32 -66.81
CA VAL A 493 -23.38 -12.05 -66.41
C VAL A 493 -22.47 -12.30 -67.59
N ILE A 494 -21.66 -11.31 -67.96
CA ILE A 494 -20.77 -11.35 -69.12
C ILE A 494 -19.27 -11.33 -68.77
N ASP A 495 -18.93 -11.02 -67.52
CA ASP A 495 -17.56 -10.96 -66.99
C ASP A 495 -17.60 -11.04 -65.45
N ASP A 496 -16.62 -11.68 -64.81
CA ASP A 496 -16.55 -11.83 -63.34
C ASP A 496 -16.24 -10.50 -62.64
N GLY A 497 -15.92 -9.43 -63.40
CA GLY A 497 -15.67 -8.09 -62.88
C GLY A 497 -14.35 -7.99 -62.11
N ASP A 498 -14.16 -6.86 -61.42
CA ASP A 498 -12.93 -6.61 -60.66
C ASP A 498 -13.07 -7.15 -59.22
N MET A 499 -11.94 -7.49 -58.58
CA MET A 499 -11.80 -8.19 -57.28
C MET A 499 -12.44 -7.51 -56.05
N GLU A 500 -13.29 -6.50 -56.24
CA GLU A 500 -13.96 -5.68 -55.23
C GLU A 500 -15.50 -5.75 -55.38
N ASP A 501 -16.06 -6.96 -55.41
CA ASP A 501 -17.50 -7.28 -55.29
C ASP A 501 -18.46 -6.79 -56.42
N TRP A 502 -17.94 -6.35 -57.58
CA TRP A 502 -18.76 -5.97 -58.74
C TRP A 502 -18.66 -6.97 -59.89
N VAL A 503 -19.77 -7.21 -60.59
CA VAL A 503 -19.86 -8.15 -61.73
C VAL A 503 -20.46 -7.41 -62.94
N LYS A 504 -19.95 -7.66 -64.16
CA LYS A 504 -20.54 -7.05 -65.36
C LYS A 504 -21.72 -7.88 -65.84
N VAL A 505 -22.86 -7.21 -65.97
CA VAL A 505 -24.13 -7.78 -66.43
C VAL A 505 -24.67 -6.94 -67.58
N ARG A 506 -25.50 -7.54 -68.44
CA ARG A 506 -26.24 -6.83 -69.50
C ARG A 506 -27.71 -7.22 -69.55
#